data_AF-A0A453N0M0-F1
#
_entry.id   AF-A0A453N0M0-F1
#
_cell.length_a   1.000
_cell.length_b   1.000
_cell.length_c   1.000
_cell.angle_alpha   90.00
_cell.angle_beta   90.00
_cell.angle_gamma   90.00
#
_symmetry.space_group_name_H-M   'P 1'
#
loop_
_entity.id
_entity.type
_entity.pdbx_description
1 polymer ?
#
loop_
_entity_poly.entity_id
_entity_poly.type
_entity_poly.pdbx_seq_one_letter_code
_entity_poly.pdbx_strand_id
1 'polypeptide(L)'
;MAAHRSGLEIDPSVSKVDAEDGLRKELATRRPLRITNKNLFDYIFIHSLEIAVEFHLPMQIHTGFGDRELGLRHCTPFHLRAVLEDKRFVKCQIVLLNASYPFSREGSYLASVYSQVEPHFY
;
A
#
# COMPACT_ATOMS: atom_id res chain seq x y z
N MET A 1 -4.28 2.85 -9.47
CA MET A 1 -3.73 2.44 -8.16
C MET A 1 -2.35 1.85 -8.42
N ALA A 2 -1.30 2.38 -7.80
CA ALA A 2 0.10 2.09 -8.16
C ALA A 2 0.65 0.78 -7.58
N ALA A 3 -0.18 -0.22 -7.28
CA ALA A 3 0.25 -1.47 -6.65
C ALA A 3 0.99 -2.46 -7.59
N HIS A 4 1.33 -2.06 -8.82
CA HIS A 4 1.33 -3.01 -9.94
C HIS A 4 2.52 -3.98 -10.06
N ARG A 5 3.58 -3.93 -9.24
CA ARG A 5 4.62 -4.99 -9.22
C ARG A 5 5.31 -5.24 -7.87
N SER A 6 5.36 -4.23 -7.02
CA SER A 6 5.99 -4.26 -5.70
C SER A 6 5.23 -5.08 -4.66
N GLY A 7 3.92 -5.28 -4.85
CA GLY A 7 3.06 -5.84 -3.82
C GLY A 7 2.79 -4.91 -2.65
N LEU A 8 2.09 -5.44 -1.66
CA LEU A 8 1.66 -4.71 -0.47
C LEU A 8 2.71 -4.71 0.66
N GLU A 9 3.89 -5.30 0.44
CA GLU A 9 4.96 -5.35 1.42
C GLU A 9 5.72 -4.02 1.44
N ILE A 10 5.09 -2.98 1.99
CA ILE A 10 5.65 -1.62 2.01
C ILE A 10 6.77 -1.53 3.06
N ASP A 11 7.92 -0.97 2.69
CA ASP A 11 8.94 -0.57 3.64
C ASP A 11 8.63 0.82 4.22
N PRO A 12 8.22 0.95 5.51
CA PRO A 12 7.94 2.24 6.12
C PRO A 12 9.20 3.07 6.37
N SER A 13 10.39 2.48 6.28
CA SER A 13 11.68 3.09 6.54
C SER A 13 12.44 3.52 5.28
N VAL A 14 11.83 3.36 4.10
CA VAL A 14 12.44 3.71 2.82
C VAL A 14 13.00 5.14 2.81
N SER A 15 14.25 5.29 2.40
CA SER A 15 14.91 6.58 2.41
C SER A 15 14.52 7.42 1.19
N LYS A 16 14.55 8.76 1.34
CA LYS A 16 14.36 9.69 0.23
C LYS A 16 15.42 9.49 -0.87
N VAL A 17 16.65 9.15 -0.48
CA VAL A 17 17.76 8.91 -1.43
C VAL A 17 17.46 7.71 -2.32
N ASP A 18 16.97 6.62 -1.73
CA ASP A 18 16.60 5.41 -2.47
C ASP A 18 15.41 5.64 -3.41
N ALA A 19 14.44 6.45 -2.97
CA ALA A 19 13.30 6.85 -3.79
C ALA A 19 13.72 7.75 -4.97
N GLU A 20 14.63 8.70 -4.74
CA GLU A 20 15.18 9.56 -5.80
C GLU A 20 15.99 8.79 -6.83
N ASP A 21 16.81 7.81 -6.40
CA ASP A 21 17.48 6.89 -7.31
C ASP A 21 16.47 6.06 -8.13
N GLY A 22 15.43 5.56 -7.46
CA GLY A 22 14.31 4.87 -8.10
C GLY A 22 13.62 5.73 -9.17
N LEU A 23 13.36 7.00 -8.86
CA LEU A 23 12.79 7.97 -9.80
C LEU A 23 13.69 8.22 -11.00
N ARG A 24 15.00 8.39 -10.80
CA ARG A 24 15.96 8.58 -11.89
C ARG A 24 15.97 7.39 -12.85
N LYS A 25 15.94 6.16 -12.30
CA LYS A 25 15.86 4.93 -13.09
C LYS A 25 14.57 4.87 -13.90
N GLU A 26 13.42 5.19 -13.29
CA GLU A 26 12.13 5.19 -14.00
C GLU A 26 12.08 6.22 -15.12
N LEU A 27 12.61 7.43 -14.88
CA LEU A 27 12.66 8.49 -15.90
C LEU A 27 13.59 8.15 -17.07
N ALA A 28 14.57 7.26 -16.87
CA ALA A 28 15.45 6.78 -17.93
C ALA A 28 14.79 5.71 -18.83
N THR A 29 13.63 5.16 -18.46
CA THR A 29 12.92 4.15 -19.25
C THR A 29 12.03 4.76 -20.35
N ARG A 30 11.67 3.95 -21.36
CA ARG A 30 10.81 4.39 -22.47
C ARG A 30 9.36 4.59 -22.01
N ARG A 31 8.70 5.61 -22.58
CA ARG A 31 7.30 5.94 -22.31
C ARG A 31 6.34 4.83 -22.81
N PRO A 32 5.17 4.64 -22.18
CA PRO A 32 4.62 5.41 -21.07
C PRO A 32 5.35 5.15 -19.74
N LEU A 33 5.52 6.21 -18.94
CA LEU A 33 6.13 6.09 -17.61
C LEU A 33 5.21 5.25 -16.73
N ARG A 34 5.72 4.18 -16.14
CA ARG A 34 5.03 3.34 -15.16
C ARG A 34 5.92 3.24 -13.93
N ILE A 35 5.39 3.53 -12.75
CA ILE A 35 6.14 3.37 -11.50
C ILE A 35 6.22 1.87 -11.20
N THR A 36 7.41 1.29 -11.33
CA THR A 36 7.71 -0.12 -11.05
C THR A 36 8.79 -0.30 -9.97
N ASN A 37 9.59 0.73 -9.73
CA ASN A 37 10.62 0.76 -8.71
C ASN A 37 10.00 0.72 -7.31
N LYS A 38 10.40 -0.29 -6.53
CA LYS A 38 9.90 -0.56 -5.18
C LYS A 38 10.10 0.61 -4.22
N ASN A 39 11.31 1.17 -4.18
CA ASN A 39 11.67 2.23 -3.24
C ASN A 39 10.87 3.51 -3.55
N LEU A 40 10.73 3.85 -4.84
CA LEU A 40 9.90 4.98 -5.25
C LEU A 40 8.42 4.76 -4.87
N PHE A 41 7.89 3.57 -5.12
CA PHE A 41 6.51 3.25 -4.77
C PHE A 41 6.25 3.32 -3.27
N ASP A 42 7.08 2.66 -2.46
CA ASP A 42 6.96 2.67 -1.00
C ASP A 42 7.03 4.09 -0.46
N TYR A 43 7.95 4.89 -0.97
CA TYR A 43 8.10 6.27 -0.55
C TYR A 43 6.86 7.09 -0.88
N ILE A 44 6.32 6.99 -2.10
CA ILE A 44 5.06 7.65 -2.46
C ILE A 44 3.91 7.17 -1.56
N PHE A 45 3.84 5.88 -1.27
CA PHE A 45 2.80 5.29 -0.42
C PHE A 45 2.86 5.85 1.00
N ILE A 46 4.05 5.89 1.60
CA ILE A 46 4.29 6.43 2.95
C ILE A 46 3.96 7.93 3.01
N HIS A 47 4.42 8.72 2.04
CA HIS A 47 4.05 10.14 1.96
C HIS A 47 2.55 10.35 1.80
N SER A 48 1.89 9.48 1.03
CA SER A 48 0.43 9.53 0.88
C SER A 48 -0.30 9.24 2.20
N LEU A 49 0.23 8.34 3.03
CA LEU A 49 -0.29 8.07 4.37
C LEU A 49 -0.07 9.25 5.32
N GLU A 50 1.10 9.89 5.28
CA GLU A 50 1.39 11.07 6.10
C GLU A 50 0.39 12.20 5.80
N ILE A 51 0.11 12.43 4.51
CA ILE A 51 -0.93 13.37 4.05
C ILE A 51 -2.32 12.90 4.52
N ALA A 52 -2.65 11.63 4.39
CA ALA A 52 -3.95 11.10 4.82
C ALA A 52 -4.19 11.32 6.32
N VAL A 53 -3.16 11.14 7.15
CA VAL A 53 -3.21 11.46 8.60
C VAL A 53 -3.38 12.95 8.84
N GLU A 54 -2.61 13.80 8.17
CA GLU A 54 -2.66 15.25 8.35
C GLU A 54 -4.05 15.82 8.01
N PHE A 55 -4.63 15.36 6.90
CA PHE A 55 -5.90 15.86 6.38
C PHE A 55 -7.11 15.01 6.78
N HIS A 56 -6.93 13.99 7.63
CA HIS A 56 -7.99 13.08 8.08
C HIS A 56 -8.75 12.43 6.91
N LEU A 57 -8.03 12.04 5.86
CA LEU A 57 -8.59 11.40 4.67
C LEU A 57 -8.48 9.87 4.78
N PRO A 58 -9.50 9.12 4.33
CA PRO A 58 -9.38 7.67 4.24
C PRO A 58 -8.43 7.27 3.12
N MET A 59 -7.54 6.32 3.38
CA MET A 59 -6.69 5.70 2.38
C MET A 59 -7.26 4.36 1.95
N GLN A 60 -7.74 4.30 0.71
CA GLN A 60 -8.21 3.07 0.10
C GLN A 60 -7.05 2.25 -0.46
N ILE A 61 -6.96 0.99 -0.03
CA ILE A 61 -5.91 0.06 -0.46
C ILE A 61 -6.55 -1.12 -1.16
N HIS A 62 -6.12 -1.35 -2.40
CA HIS A 62 -6.50 -2.56 -3.12
C HIS A 62 -5.82 -3.78 -2.52
N THR A 63 -6.61 -4.79 -2.16
CA THR A 63 -6.12 -6.06 -1.60
C THR A 63 -6.82 -7.23 -2.29
N GLY A 64 -6.14 -8.37 -2.36
CA GLY A 64 -6.66 -9.55 -3.05
C GLY A 64 -6.80 -9.39 -4.57
N PHE A 65 -7.92 -9.87 -5.11
CA PHE A 65 -8.20 -10.02 -6.52
C PHE A 65 -8.59 -8.69 -7.16
N GLY A 66 -8.05 -8.43 -8.36
CA GLY A 66 -8.38 -7.24 -9.16
C GLY A 66 -7.18 -6.67 -9.91
N ASP A 67 -5.97 -7.03 -9.51
CA ASP A 67 -4.74 -6.74 -10.26
C ASP A 67 -4.33 -7.96 -11.09
N ARG A 68 -4.56 -7.91 -12.41
CA ARG A 68 -4.17 -8.99 -13.35
C ARG A 68 -2.65 -9.11 -13.51
N GLU A 69 -1.90 -8.06 -13.23
CA GLU A 69 -0.45 -8.04 -13.41
C GLU A 69 0.29 -8.51 -12.14
N LEU A 70 -0.34 -8.41 -10.97
CA LEU A 70 0.22 -8.88 -9.71
C LEU A 70 -0.18 -10.32 -9.41
N GLY A 71 0.81 -11.16 -9.06
CA GLY A 71 0.51 -12.48 -8.50
C GLY A 71 -0.25 -12.32 -7.18
N LEU A 72 -1.38 -13.03 -7.01
CA LEU A 72 -2.25 -12.95 -5.83
C LEU A 72 -1.50 -13.03 -4.50
N ARG A 73 -0.41 -13.80 -4.43
CA ARG A 73 0.44 -13.93 -3.24
C ARG A 73 1.01 -12.61 -2.71
N HIS A 74 1.13 -11.58 -3.55
CA HIS A 74 1.66 -10.27 -3.18
C HIS A 74 0.56 -9.27 -2.81
N CYS A 75 -0.72 -9.68 -2.93
CA CYS A 75 -1.90 -8.88 -2.60
C CYS A 75 -2.51 -9.22 -1.23
N THR A 76 -1.84 -10.04 -0.40
CA THR A 76 -2.33 -10.32 0.96
C THR A 76 -2.29 -9.04 1.81
N PRO A 77 -3.38 -8.73 2.54
CA PRO A 77 -3.41 -7.57 3.42
C PRO A 77 -2.42 -7.71 4.60
N PHE A 78 -1.94 -8.92 4.96
CA PHE A 78 -0.95 -9.10 6.03
C PHE A 78 0.39 -8.42 5.74
N HIS A 79 0.72 -8.17 4.48
CA HIS A 79 1.90 -7.38 4.14
C HIS A 79 1.84 -5.93 4.66
N LEU A 80 0.65 -5.42 4.98
CA LEU A 80 0.48 -4.07 5.54
C LEU A 80 0.84 -3.98 7.02
N ARG A 81 1.13 -5.09 7.73
CA ARG A 81 1.38 -5.07 9.17
C ARG A 81 2.48 -4.11 9.59
N ALA A 82 3.57 -4.02 8.84
CA ALA A 82 4.65 -3.08 9.12
C ALA A 82 4.16 -1.62 9.12
N VAL A 83 3.24 -1.27 8.24
CA VAL A 83 2.59 0.04 8.17
C VAL A 83 1.59 0.22 9.32
N LEU A 84 0.78 -0.81 9.62
CA LEU A 84 -0.24 -0.75 10.67
C LEU A 84 0.36 -0.66 12.08
N GLU A 85 1.55 -1.22 12.28
CA GLU A 85 2.30 -1.19 13.53
C GLU A 85 3.15 0.08 13.68
N ASP A 86 3.31 0.88 12.62
CA ASP A 86 4.00 2.17 12.69
C ASP A 86 3.12 3.22 13.38
N LYS A 87 3.65 3.81 14.46
CA LYS A 87 2.97 4.81 15.28
C LYS A 87 2.53 6.05 14.51
N ARG A 88 3.19 6.37 13.38
CA ARG A 88 2.82 7.49 12.51
C ARG A 88 1.41 7.34 11.93
N PHE A 89 0.95 6.11 11.70
CA PHE A 89 -0.26 5.83 10.92
C PHE A 89 -1.43 5.29 11.75
N VAL A 90 -1.32 5.27 13.09
CA VAL A 90 -2.39 4.81 13.99
C VAL A 90 -3.70 5.60 13.83
N LYS A 91 -3.62 6.86 13.39
CA LYS A 91 -4.79 7.72 13.15
C LYS A 91 -5.32 7.68 11.71
N CYS A 92 -4.66 6.97 10.80
CA CYS A 92 -5.06 6.92 9.40
C CYS A 92 -6.24 5.95 9.22
N GLN A 93 -7.37 6.39 8.69
CA GLN A 93 -8.44 5.47 8.30
C GLN A 93 -8.01 4.70 7.05
N ILE A 94 -7.79 3.39 7.17
CA ILE A 94 -7.36 2.51 6.09
C ILE A 94 -8.53 1.63 5.67
N VAL A 95 -8.91 1.72 4.40
CA VAL A 95 -10.04 0.99 3.82
C VAL A 95 -9.53 -0.09 2.89
N LEU A 96 -9.75 -1.36 3.23
CA LEU A 96 -9.35 -2.51 2.41
C LEU A 96 -10.42 -2.78 1.34
N LEU A 97 -10.08 -2.56 0.07
CA LEU A 97 -11.01 -2.78 -1.05
C LEU A 97 -11.19 -4.27 -1.36
N ASN A 98 -12.30 -4.59 -2.01
CA ASN A 98 -12.72 -5.94 -2.45
C ASN A 98 -12.88 -6.96 -1.31
N ALA A 99 -13.12 -6.49 -0.08
CA ALA A 99 -13.09 -7.30 1.13
C ALA A 99 -11.87 -8.24 1.19
N SER A 100 -10.75 -7.81 0.61
CA SER A 100 -9.51 -8.58 0.46
C SER A 100 -9.65 -9.96 -0.23
N TYR A 101 -10.73 -10.29 -0.94
CA TYR A 101 -10.92 -11.63 -1.52
C TYR A 101 -9.75 -12.06 -2.42
N PRO A 102 -9.17 -13.28 -2.29
CA PRO A 102 -9.61 -14.41 -1.46
C PRO A 102 -9.11 -14.38 0.00
N PHE A 103 -8.35 -13.35 0.38
CA PHE A 103 -7.81 -13.12 1.72
C PHE A 103 -8.81 -12.45 2.69
N SER A 104 -10.11 -12.62 2.48
CA SER A 104 -11.13 -11.94 3.30
C SER A 104 -10.99 -12.25 4.81
N ARG A 105 -10.56 -13.46 5.17
CA ARG A 105 -10.24 -13.80 6.57
C ARG A 105 -9.11 -12.96 7.14
N GLU A 106 -8.08 -12.69 6.35
CA GLU A 106 -6.94 -11.88 6.77
C GLU A 106 -7.35 -10.41 6.90
N GLY A 107 -8.13 -9.89 5.94
CA GLY A 107 -8.68 -8.55 6.00
C GLY A 107 -9.57 -8.33 7.24
N SER A 108 -10.48 -9.28 7.52
CA SER A 108 -11.31 -9.26 8.74
C SER A 108 -10.48 -9.39 10.02
N TYR A 109 -9.43 -10.22 10.02
CA TYR A 109 -8.52 -10.31 11.16
C TYR A 109 -7.84 -8.96 11.43
N LEU A 110 -7.27 -8.31 10.42
CA LEU A 110 -6.63 -7.01 10.61
C LEU A 110 -7.62 -5.97 11.12
N ALA A 111 -8.83 -5.91 10.58
CA ALA A 111 -9.88 -5.02 11.08
C ALA A 111 -10.27 -5.27 12.55
N SER A 112 -10.14 -6.52 13.03
CA SER A 112 -10.42 -6.86 14.43
C SER A 112 -9.30 -6.46 15.40
N VAL A 113 -8.07 -6.32 14.91
CA VAL A 113 -6.87 -6.06 15.74
C VAL A 113 -6.44 -4.59 15.66
N TYR A 114 -6.57 -3.98 14.49
CA TYR A 114 -6.12 -2.61 14.21
C TYR A 114 -7.34 -1.72 14.04
N SER A 115 -7.59 -0.84 15.01
CA SER A 115 -8.76 0.05 15.02
C SER A 115 -8.84 0.98 13.82
N GLN A 116 -7.72 1.18 13.13
CA GLN A 116 -7.63 2.04 11.97
C GLN A 116 -7.94 1.34 10.64
N VAL A 117 -8.31 0.05 10.67
CA VAL A 117 -8.57 -0.77 9.47
C VAL A 117 -10.05 -1.09 9.34
N GLU A 118 -10.62 -0.78 8.17
CA GLU A 118 -12.01 -1.09 7.83
C GLU A 118 -12.08 -1.90 6.51
N PRO A 119 -12.73 -3.08 6.51
CA PRO A 119 -12.97 -3.82 5.28
C PRO A 119 -14.16 -3.22 4.53
N HIS A 120 -13.99 -2.95 3.23
CA HIS A 120 -15.08 -2.47 2.38
C HIS A 120 -15.78 -3.66 1.70
N PHE A 121 -17.01 -3.93 2.15
CA PHE A 121 -17.93 -4.85 1.48
C PHE A 121 -18.79 -4.05 0.50
N TYR A 122 -18.87 -4.49 -0.76
CA TYR A 122 -19.85 -3.98 -1.72
C TYR A 122 -21.22 -4.60 -1.49
#